data_AF-A0AAJ5VWM9-F1
#
_entry.id   AF-A0AAJ5VWM9-F1
#
_cell.length_a   1.000
_cell.length_b   1.000
_cell.length_c   1.000
_cell.angle_alpha   90.00
_cell.angle_beta   90.00
_cell.angle_gamma   90.00
#
_symmetry.space_group_name_H-M   'P 1'
#
loop_
_entity.id
_entity.type
_entity.pdbx_description
1 polymer ?
#
loop_
_entity_poly.entity_id
_entity_poly.type
_entity_poly.pdbx_seq_one_letter_code
_entity_poly.pdbx_strand_id
1 'polypeptide(L)'
;MSQDFSDLLKVLAVTALLFAAGTLVMLYVILLLATYGANLPMVGSLPLAAPPEMVPLLAGSQIFSTLAAAHVTAAGLALIGNFNTLDMALLITSKAVAVVITALLGFIGGHMVYLQLTEGTAFSLGPLTPTAVALVAFLVLSSFLSVQNLRSLGNLRFAVAIGMIVMGPMLLVWL
;
A
#
# COMPACT_ATOMS: atom_id res chain seq x y z
N MET A 1 6.57 -22.54 -1.43
CA MET A 1 6.56 -21.10 -1.79
C MET A 1 7.03 -20.97 -3.22
N SER A 2 6.31 -20.27 -4.10
CA SER A 2 6.80 -20.00 -5.46
C SER A 2 7.93 -18.95 -5.41
N GLN A 3 8.89 -19.04 -6.33
CA GLN A 3 10.02 -18.11 -6.41
C GLN A 3 9.56 -16.65 -6.53
N ASP A 4 8.52 -16.41 -7.34
CA ASP A 4 7.89 -15.09 -7.51
C ASP A 4 7.38 -14.47 -6.20
N PHE A 5 6.87 -15.27 -5.27
CA PHE A 5 6.36 -14.76 -4.00
C PHE A 5 7.50 -14.41 -3.03
N SER A 6 8.55 -15.23 -3.02
CA SER A 6 9.78 -14.92 -2.28
C SER A 6 10.41 -13.63 -2.79
N ASP A 7 10.47 -13.44 -4.11
CA ASP A 7 11.05 -12.24 -4.70
C ASP A 7 10.18 -11.01 -4.43
N LEU A 8 8.85 -11.15 -4.47
CA LEU A 8 7.94 -10.08 -4.04
C LEU A 8 8.21 -9.68 -2.57
N LEU A 9 8.32 -10.62 -1.65
CA LEU A 9 8.61 -10.32 -0.23
C LEU A 9 9.93 -9.58 -0.04
N LYS A 10 10.98 -9.95 -0.78
CA LYS A 10 12.25 -9.21 -0.77
C LYS A 10 12.07 -7.80 -1.27
N VAL A 11 11.34 -7.61 -2.37
CA VAL A 11 11.03 -6.27 -2.90
C VAL A 11 10.30 -5.45 -1.84
N LEU A 12 9.26 -6.01 -1.21
CA LEU A 12 8.52 -5.31 -0.15
C LEU A 12 9.44 -4.90 1.02
N ALA A 13 10.29 -5.82 1.50
CA ALA A 13 11.22 -5.52 2.59
C ALA A 13 12.22 -4.42 2.22
N VAL A 14 12.82 -4.49 1.03
CA VAL A 14 13.76 -3.47 0.54
C VAL A 14 13.05 -2.13 0.33
N THR A 15 11.86 -2.12 -0.25
CA THR A 15 11.07 -0.89 -0.44
C THR A 15 10.72 -0.25 0.90
N ALA A 16 10.24 -1.02 1.88
CA ALA A 16 9.93 -0.50 3.21
C ALA A 16 11.15 0.16 3.86
N LEU A 17 12.29 -0.52 3.86
CA LEU A 17 13.53 -0.01 4.46
C LEU A 17 14.06 1.23 3.71
N LEU A 18 14.05 1.21 2.38
CA LEU A 18 14.55 2.31 1.58
C LEU A 18 13.70 3.57 1.78
N PHE A 19 12.37 3.43 1.81
CA PHE A 19 11.49 4.56 2.07
C PHE A 19 11.58 5.04 3.51
N ALA A 20 11.71 4.16 4.50
CA ALA A 20 11.92 4.55 5.89
C ALA A 20 13.22 5.34 6.08
N ALA A 21 14.33 4.82 5.56
CA ALA A 21 15.63 5.49 5.61
C ALA A 21 15.63 6.80 4.82
N GLY A 22 15.06 6.80 3.60
CA GLY A 22 14.94 8.00 2.77
C GLY A 22 14.13 9.09 3.46
N THR A 23 13.04 8.72 4.14
CA THR A 23 12.21 9.65 4.91
C THR A 23 12.98 10.23 6.10
N LEU A 24 13.72 9.39 6.84
CA LEU A 24 14.58 9.86 7.92
C LEU A 24 15.63 10.86 7.43
N VAL A 25 16.39 10.50 6.39
CA VAL A 25 17.40 11.38 5.80
C VAL A 25 16.78 12.70 5.38
N MET A 26 15.64 12.66 4.68
CA MET A 26 14.93 13.85 4.25
C MET A 26 14.54 14.75 5.44
N LEU A 27 13.91 14.19 6.48
CA LEU A 27 13.47 14.96 7.65
C LEU A 27 14.64 15.56 8.44
N TYR A 28 15.74 14.81 8.62
CA TYR A 28 16.94 15.35 9.25
C TYR A 28 17.62 16.45 8.42
N VAL A 29 17.64 16.33 7.09
CA VAL A 29 18.14 17.41 6.22
C VAL A 29 17.27 18.66 6.36
N ILE A 30 15.94 18.52 6.41
CA ILE A 30 15.03 19.65 6.63
C ILE A 30 15.28 20.26 8.03
N LEU A 31 15.47 19.45 9.07
CA LEU A 31 15.81 19.93 10.42
C LEU A 31 17.13 20.71 10.45
N LEU A 32 18.17 20.23 9.76
CA LEU A 32 19.45 20.94 9.66
C LEU A 32 19.30 22.26 8.91
N LEU A 33 18.55 22.29 7.82
CA LEU A 33 18.23 23.52 7.09
C LEU A 33 17.42 24.50 7.94
N ALA A 34 16.49 24.03 8.76
CA ALA A 34 15.73 24.87 9.66
C ALA A 34 16.58 25.44 10.80
N THR A 35 17.51 24.65 11.34
CA THR A 35 18.35 25.04 12.48
C THR A 35 19.51 25.95 12.06
N TYR A 36 20.13 25.68 10.90
CA TYR A 36 21.36 26.34 10.47
C TYR A 36 21.23 27.15 9.17
N GLY A 37 20.10 27.06 8.45
CA GLY A 37 19.90 27.69 7.14
C GLY A 37 19.61 29.19 7.14
N ALA A 38 19.93 29.91 8.23
CA ALA A 38 20.01 31.37 8.33
C ALA A 38 19.02 32.18 7.45
N ASN A 39 17.87 32.58 8.01
CA ASN A 39 16.96 33.58 7.43
C ASN A 39 16.52 33.35 5.96
N LEU A 40 16.58 32.12 5.44
CA LEU A 40 15.97 31.80 4.15
C LEU A 40 14.43 31.85 4.31
N PRO A 41 13.73 32.82 3.68
CA PRO A 41 12.31 33.10 3.94
C PRO A 41 11.38 31.93 3.57
N MET A 42 11.87 30.97 2.79
CA MET A 42 11.14 29.78 2.36
C MET A 42 11.37 28.56 3.26
N VAL A 43 12.40 28.58 4.13
CA VAL A 43 12.78 27.46 4.99
C VAL A 43 12.19 27.60 6.39
N GLY A 44 12.09 28.83 6.91
CA GLY A 44 11.49 29.10 8.23
C GLY A 44 9.97 28.90 8.32
N SER A 45 9.28 28.73 7.19
CA SER A 45 7.83 28.52 7.11
C SER A 45 7.43 27.08 6.84
N LEU A 46 8.40 26.16 6.66
CA LEU A 46 8.12 24.74 6.50
C LEU A 46 7.70 24.16 7.86
N PRO A 47 6.44 23.72 8.02
CA PRO A 47 5.98 23.18 9.29
C PRO A 47 6.65 21.81 9.52
N LEU A 48 7.77 21.79 10.26
CA LEU A 48 8.51 20.58 10.60
C LEU A 48 7.75 19.66 11.57
N ALA A 49 6.86 20.24 12.38
CA ALA A 49 6.09 19.55 13.41
C ALA A 49 4.69 19.10 12.92
N ALA A 50 4.24 19.58 11.76
CA ALA A 50 3.02 19.05 11.17
C ALA A 50 3.41 17.82 10.36
N PRO A 51 2.89 16.61 10.65
CA PRO A 51 2.95 15.55 9.67
C PRO A 51 2.43 16.16 8.36
N PRO A 52 3.18 16.10 7.24
CA PRO A 52 2.70 16.67 6.00
C PRO A 52 1.27 16.19 5.82
N GLU A 53 0.33 17.10 5.56
CA GLU A 53 -1.13 16.81 5.57
C GLU A 53 -1.53 15.60 4.70
N MET A 54 -0.60 15.14 3.87
CA MET A 54 -0.56 13.84 3.21
C MET A 54 -0.75 12.61 4.12
N VAL A 55 -0.24 12.57 5.36
CA VAL A 55 -0.37 11.38 6.23
C VAL A 55 -1.83 11.15 6.65
N PRO A 56 -2.57 12.17 7.14
CA PRO A 56 -4.02 12.06 7.32
C PRO A 56 -4.79 11.82 6.01
N LEU A 57 -4.38 12.40 4.89
CA LEU A 57 -5.03 12.19 3.59
C LEU A 57 -4.89 10.75 3.09
N LEU A 58 -3.75 10.10 3.30
CA LEU A 58 -3.53 8.70 2.93
C LEU A 58 -4.20 7.71 3.89
N ALA A 59 -4.28 8.06 5.18
CA ALA A 59 -4.94 7.23 6.20
C ALA A 59 -6.47 7.38 6.19
N GLY A 60 -6.99 8.55 5.83
CA GLY A 60 -8.43 8.85 5.78
C GLY A 60 -9.08 8.65 4.42
N SER A 61 -8.31 8.57 3.34
CA SER A 61 -8.85 8.25 2.03
C SER A 61 -9.03 6.75 1.90
N GLN A 62 -10.28 6.28 1.86
CA GLN A 62 -10.66 4.88 1.59
C GLN A 62 -10.27 4.43 0.16
N ILE A 63 -9.22 5.02 -0.43
CA ILE A 63 -8.75 4.77 -1.78
C ILE A 63 -8.23 3.34 -1.91
N PHE A 64 -7.49 2.83 -0.91
CA PHE A 64 -6.96 1.47 -1.00
C PHE A 64 -8.05 0.40 -0.82
N SER A 65 -9.04 0.64 0.05
CA SER A 65 -10.19 -0.27 0.19
C SER A 65 -11.08 -0.26 -1.06
N THR A 66 -11.31 0.91 -1.65
CA THR A 66 -12.06 1.02 -2.91
C THR A 66 -11.32 0.41 -4.10
N LEU A 67 -9.99 0.58 -4.18
CA LEU A 67 -9.14 -0.10 -5.16
C LEU A 67 -9.19 -1.62 -4.99
N ALA A 68 -9.15 -2.13 -3.75
CA ALA A 68 -9.23 -3.56 -3.50
C ALA A 68 -10.59 -4.13 -3.94
N ALA A 69 -11.69 -3.46 -3.59
CA ALA A 69 -13.04 -3.81 -4.02
C ALA A 69 -13.18 -3.82 -5.55
N ALA A 70 -12.69 -2.78 -6.22
CA ALA A 70 -12.67 -2.69 -7.67
C ALA A 70 -11.82 -3.81 -8.30
N HIS A 71 -10.67 -4.12 -7.71
CA HIS A 71 -9.79 -5.18 -8.19
C HIS A 71 -10.44 -6.57 -8.09
N VAL A 72 -11.10 -6.87 -6.97
CA VAL A 72 -11.85 -8.12 -6.78
C VAL A 72 -12.97 -8.24 -7.83
N THR A 73 -13.70 -7.16 -8.08
CA THR A 73 -14.77 -7.15 -9.08
C THR A 73 -14.22 -7.35 -10.49
N ALA A 74 -13.13 -6.65 -10.82
CA ALA A 74 -12.44 -6.77 -12.10
C ALA A 74 -11.86 -8.18 -12.32
N ALA A 75 -11.35 -8.83 -11.28
CA ALA A 75 -10.89 -10.21 -11.33
C ALA A 75 -12.05 -11.20 -11.56
N GLY A 76 -13.21 -10.98 -10.94
CA GLY A 76 -14.43 -11.75 -11.23
C GLY A 76 -14.88 -11.61 -12.69
N LEU A 77 -14.90 -10.38 -13.22
CA LEU A 77 -15.19 -10.14 -14.64
C LEU A 77 -14.15 -10.77 -15.57
N ALA A 78 -12.86 -10.67 -15.22
CA ALA A 78 -11.77 -11.26 -15.98
C ALA A 78 -11.84 -12.78 -15.98
N LEU A 79 -12.38 -13.45 -14.95
CA LEU A 79 -12.60 -14.90 -14.96
C LEU A 79 -13.71 -15.34 -15.91
N ILE A 80 -14.73 -14.51 -16.12
CA ILE A 80 -15.80 -14.75 -17.09
C ILE A 80 -15.26 -14.56 -18.51
N GLY A 81 -14.51 -13.48 -18.73
CA GLY A 81 -13.76 -13.27 -19.97
C GLY A 81 -12.62 -14.29 -20.11
N ASN A 82 -12.28 -14.72 -21.32
CA ASN A 82 -11.11 -15.60 -21.52
C ASN A 82 -9.92 -14.81 -22.07
N PHE A 83 -9.53 -13.74 -21.37
CA PHE A 83 -8.51 -12.80 -21.82
C PHE A 83 -7.25 -12.90 -20.95
N ASN A 84 -6.22 -13.59 -21.45
CA ASN A 84 -4.93 -13.71 -20.76
C ASN A 84 -4.27 -12.34 -20.48
N THR A 85 -4.54 -11.35 -21.32
CA THR A 85 -4.02 -9.98 -21.15
C THR A 85 -4.59 -9.30 -19.91
N LEU A 86 -5.86 -9.55 -19.57
CA LEU A 86 -6.48 -9.00 -18.35
C LEU A 86 -5.90 -9.66 -17.11
N ASP A 87 -5.62 -10.96 -17.15
CA ASP A 87 -5.03 -11.67 -16.02
C ASP A 87 -3.64 -11.13 -15.67
N MET A 88 -2.80 -10.92 -16.69
CA MET A 88 -1.49 -10.31 -16.48
C MET A 88 -1.61 -8.88 -15.96
N ALA A 89 -2.53 -8.08 -16.52
CA ALA A 89 -2.75 -6.72 -16.06
C ALA A 89 -3.14 -6.70 -14.56
N LEU A 90 -4.10 -7.54 -14.14
CA LEU A 90 -4.53 -7.63 -12.75
C LEU A 90 -3.40 -8.11 -11.82
N LEU A 91 -2.61 -9.09 -12.26
CA LEU A 91 -1.47 -9.57 -11.48
C LEU A 91 -0.41 -8.47 -11.30
N ILE A 92 -0.08 -7.72 -12.37
CA ILE A 92 0.87 -6.60 -12.29
C ILE A 92 0.31 -5.49 -11.38
N THR A 93 -0.96 -5.12 -11.54
CA THR A 93 -1.60 -4.09 -10.71
C THR A 93 -1.59 -4.46 -9.24
N SER A 94 -1.97 -5.69 -8.88
CA SER A 94 -1.99 -6.12 -7.46
C SER A 94 -0.59 -6.08 -6.83
N LYS A 95 0.45 -6.53 -7.55
CA LYS A 95 1.85 -6.42 -7.10
C LYS A 95 2.29 -4.97 -6.96
N ALA A 96 1.99 -4.12 -7.95
CA ALA A 96 2.37 -2.72 -7.93
C ALA A 96 1.72 -1.98 -6.75
N VAL A 97 0.42 -2.21 -6.52
CA VAL A 97 -0.29 -1.59 -5.38
C VAL A 97 0.28 -2.08 -4.04
N ALA A 98 0.62 -3.36 -3.91
CA ALA A 98 1.28 -3.86 -2.70
C ALA A 98 2.63 -3.16 -2.44
N VAL A 99 3.43 -2.94 -3.48
CA VAL A 99 4.69 -2.18 -3.39
C VAL A 99 4.43 -0.72 -2.98
N VAL A 100 3.43 -0.07 -3.56
CA VAL A 100 3.05 1.32 -3.21
C VAL A 100 2.61 1.42 -1.75
N ILE A 101 1.72 0.54 -1.28
CA ILE A 101 1.30 0.53 0.13
C ILE A 101 2.50 0.31 1.06
N THR A 102 3.43 -0.57 0.66
CA THR A 102 4.63 -0.85 1.45
C THR A 102 5.58 0.35 1.49
N ALA A 103 5.73 1.08 0.39
CA ALA A 103 6.49 2.34 0.36
C ALA A 103 5.87 3.39 1.30
N LEU A 104 4.54 3.49 1.33
CA LEU A 104 3.82 4.38 2.25
C LEU A 104 4.00 3.97 3.72
N LEU A 105 3.95 2.67 4.03
CA LEU A 105 4.25 2.18 5.37
C LEU A 105 5.70 2.48 5.77
N GLY A 106 6.66 2.32 4.85
CA GLY A 106 8.05 2.72 5.05
C GLY A 106 8.17 4.21 5.35
N PHE A 107 7.50 5.06 4.57
CA PHE A 107 7.46 6.51 4.79
C PHE A 107 6.91 6.87 6.18
N ILE A 108 5.74 6.34 6.55
CA ILE A 108 5.14 6.62 7.86
C ILE A 108 6.04 6.09 8.99
N GLY A 109 6.63 4.90 8.82
CA GLY A 109 7.56 4.33 9.78
C GLY A 109 8.80 5.21 9.99
N GLY A 110 9.41 5.70 8.91
CA GLY A 110 10.54 6.63 8.98
C GLY A 110 10.17 7.94 9.67
N HIS A 111 8.97 8.47 9.39
CA HIS A 111 8.45 9.66 10.05
C HIS A 111 8.22 9.45 11.56
N MET A 112 7.63 8.32 11.97
CA MET A 112 7.44 8.01 13.39
C MET A 112 8.76 7.89 14.14
N VAL A 113 9.78 7.26 13.53
CA VAL A 113 11.12 7.17 14.12
C VAL A 113 11.73 8.57 14.29
N TYR A 114 11.56 9.46 13.30
CA TYR A 114 12.01 10.85 13.42
C TYR A 114 11.35 11.57 14.60
N LEU A 115 10.02 11.47 14.75
CA LEU A 115 9.31 12.11 15.85
C LEU A 115 9.66 11.51 17.22
N GLN A 116 9.90 10.20 17.29
CA GLN A 116 10.32 9.54 18.52
C GLN A 116 11.73 10.01 18.95
N LEU A 117 12.65 10.20 18.00
CA LEU A 117 14.02 10.65 18.26
C LEU A 117 14.12 12.14 18.55
N THR A 118 13.29 12.97 17.91
CA THR A 118 13.37 14.44 18.01
C THR A 118 12.42 15.00 19.07
N GLU A 119 11.21 14.47 19.16
CA GLU A 119 10.12 15.03 19.99
C GLU A 119 9.69 14.10 21.13
N GLY A 120 10.24 12.88 21.21
CA GLY A 120 9.88 11.91 22.24
C GLY A 120 8.43 11.39 22.15
N THR A 121 7.76 11.61 21.02
CA THR A 121 6.38 11.15 20.80
C THR A 121 6.31 9.63 20.75
N ALA A 122 5.27 9.05 21.37
CA ALA A 122 5.08 7.60 21.39
C ALA A 122 4.62 7.08 20.02
N PHE A 123 5.08 5.87 19.66
CA PHE A 123 4.62 5.16 18.47
C PHE A 123 3.11 4.91 18.52
N SER A 124 2.39 5.36 17.49
CA SER A 124 0.95 5.11 17.33
C SER A 124 0.70 4.20 16.13
N LEU A 125 0.35 2.94 16.39
CA LEU A 125 0.02 1.96 15.34
C LEU A 125 -1.43 2.05 14.85
N GLY A 126 -2.30 2.78 15.57
CA GLY A 126 -3.72 2.89 15.25
C GLY A 126 -3.97 3.31 13.80
N PRO A 127 -3.38 4.41 13.31
CA PRO A 127 -3.56 4.87 11.92
C PRO A 127 -2.98 3.93 10.85
N LEU A 128 -2.13 2.98 11.22
CA LEU A 128 -1.47 2.04 10.29
C LEU A 128 -2.28 0.75 10.06
N THR A 129 -3.29 0.50 10.89
CA THR A 129 -4.13 -0.70 10.77
C THR A 129 -4.84 -0.82 9.41
N PRO A 130 -5.54 0.22 8.87
CA PRO A 130 -6.22 0.08 7.59
C PRO A 130 -5.26 -0.13 6.40
N THR A 131 -4.09 0.50 6.41
CA THR A 131 -3.08 0.33 5.36
C THR A 131 -2.42 -1.05 5.41
N ALA A 132 -2.20 -1.59 6.61
CA ALA A 132 -1.73 -2.97 6.79
C ALA A 132 -2.76 -4.00 6.28
N VAL A 133 -4.04 -3.79 6.58
CA VAL A 133 -5.13 -4.65 6.07
C VAL A 133 -5.19 -4.61 4.55
N ALA A 134 -5.08 -3.42 3.94
CA ALA A 134 -5.03 -3.28 2.49
C ALA A 134 -3.82 -4.01 1.88
N LEU A 135 -2.63 -3.91 2.49
CA LEU A 135 -1.44 -4.64 2.04
C LEU A 135 -1.67 -6.14 2.01
N VAL A 136 -2.24 -6.70 3.09
CA VAL A 136 -2.56 -8.13 3.17
C VAL A 136 -3.55 -8.52 2.08
N ALA A 137 -4.59 -7.71 1.85
CA ALA A 137 -5.58 -7.96 0.79
C ALA A 137 -4.92 -8.05 -0.60
N PHE A 138 -4.05 -7.10 -0.95
CA PHE A 138 -3.33 -7.11 -2.24
C PHE A 138 -2.30 -8.24 -2.34
N LEU A 139 -1.67 -8.64 -1.23
CA LEU A 139 -0.81 -9.82 -1.18
C LEU A 139 -1.60 -11.10 -1.44
N VAL A 140 -2.79 -11.24 -0.86
CA VAL A 140 -3.67 -12.39 -1.11
C VAL A 140 -4.14 -12.42 -2.57
N LEU A 141 -4.55 -11.27 -3.12
CA LEU A 141 -4.98 -11.16 -4.52
C LEU A 141 -3.86 -11.47 -5.52
N SER A 142 -2.64 -11.05 -5.23
CA SER A 142 -1.47 -11.29 -6.10
C SER A 142 -0.92 -12.72 -6.02
N SER A 143 -1.30 -13.50 -5.00
CA SER A 143 -0.79 -14.86 -4.78
C SER A 143 -1.89 -15.92 -4.87
N PHE A 144 -2.68 -16.08 -3.80
CA PHE A 144 -3.68 -17.13 -3.65
C PHE A 144 -4.88 -16.94 -4.58
N LEU A 145 -5.38 -15.70 -4.67
CA LEU A 145 -6.55 -15.35 -5.50
C LEU A 145 -6.17 -14.87 -6.91
N SER A 146 -4.95 -15.17 -7.38
CA SER A 146 -4.56 -14.78 -8.73
C SER A 146 -5.51 -15.41 -9.76
N VAL A 147 -5.94 -14.61 -10.73
CA VAL A 147 -6.89 -15.04 -11.78
C VAL A 147 -6.37 -16.29 -12.51
N GLN A 148 -5.04 -16.38 -12.66
CA GLN A 148 -4.36 -17.51 -13.29
C GLN A 148 -4.52 -18.81 -12.49
N ASN A 149 -4.42 -18.77 -11.16
CA ASN A 149 -4.71 -19.92 -10.30
C ASN A 149 -6.21 -20.29 -10.36
N LEU A 150 -7.09 -19.29 -10.35
CA LEU A 150 -8.54 -19.51 -10.38
C LEU A 150 -9.03 -20.09 -11.71
N ARG A 151 -8.35 -19.80 -12.83
CA ARG A 151 -8.63 -20.45 -14.12
C ARG A 151 -8.33 -21.95 -14.14
N SER A 152 -7.39 -22.42 -13.32
CA SER A 152 -7.06 -23.85 -13.24
C SER A 152 -8.21 -24.70 -12.68
N LEU A 153 -9.21 -24.08 -12.04
CA LEU A 153 -10.37 -24.74 -11.43
C LEU A 153 -11.46 -25.17 -12.43
N GLY A 154 -11.24 -24.99 -13.74
CA GLY A 154 -12.17 -25.41 -14.79
C GLY A 154 -13.55 -24.74 -14.65
N ASN A 155 -14.63 -25.52 -14.62
CA ASN A 155 -16.00 -24.99 -14.53
C ASN A 155 -16.31 -24.28 -13.21
N LEU A 156 -15.57 -24.57 -12.14
CA LEU A 156 -15.75 -23.90 -10.85
C LEU A 156 -15.43 -22.40 -10.92
N ARG A 157 -14.66 -21.98 -11.94
CA ARG A 157 -14.29 -20.57 -12.17
C ARG A 157 -15.50 -19.64 -12.28
N PHE A 158 -16.63 -20.12 -12.81
CA PHE A 158 -17.82 -19.30 -13.01
C PHE A 158 -18.55 -19.02 -11.69
N ALA A 159 -18.59 -20.01 -10.78
CA ALA A 159 -19.12 -19.81 -9.44
C ALA A 159 -18.25 -18.84 -8.63
N VAL A 160 -16.92 -19.01 -8.72
CA VAL A 160 -15.96 -18.09 -8.08
C VAL A 160 -16.08 -16.69 -8.67
N ALA A 161 -16.22 -16.55 -9.99
CA ALA A 161 -16.38 -15.27 -10.65
C ALA A 161 -17.60 -14.49 -10.15
N ILE A 162 -18.76 -15.16 -10.08
CA ILE A 162 -19.98 -14.54 -9.52
C ILE A 162 -19.75 -14.14 -8.06
N GLY A 163 -19.13 -15.02 -7.26
CA GLY A 163 -18.78 -14.72 -5.89
C GLY A 163 -17.90 -13.47 -5.75
N MET A 164 -16.88 -13.32 -6.60
CA MET A 164 -15.99 -12.15 -6.60
C MET A 164 -16.72 -10.87 -7.04
N ILE A 165 -17.59 -10.95 -8.05
CA ILE A 165 -18.37 -9.78 -8.50
C ILE A 165 -19.29 -9.26 -7.38
N VAL A 166 -19.90 -10.16 -6.60
CA VAL A 166 -20.75 -9.80 -5.47
C VAL A 166 -19.93 -9.35 -4.26
N MET A 167 -18.81 -10.02 -3.97
CA MET A 167 -17.94 -9.66 -2.85
C MET A 167 -17.30 -8.29 -3.01
N GLY A 168 -16.95 -7.86 -4.23
CA GLY A 168 -16.32 -6.57 -4.47
C GLY A 168 -17.07 -5.38 -3.84
N PRO A 169 -18.34 -5.13 -4.20
CA PRO A 169 -19.16 -4.11 -3.54
C PRO A 169 -19.36 -4.34 -2.05
N MET A 170 -19.46 -5.61 -1.60
CA MET A 170 -19.62 -5.91 -0.16
C MET A 170 -18.40 -5.53 0.66
N LEU A 171 -17.19 -5.59 0.09
CA LEU A 171 -15.98 -5.13 0.77
C LEU A 171 -16.02 -3.64 1.13
N LEU A 172 -16.73 -2.82 0.35
CA LEU A 172 -16.91 -1.39 0.65
C LEU A 172 -17.80 -1.13 1.86
N VAL A 173 -18.65 -2.10 2.24
CA VAL A 173 -19.53 -1.98 3.41
C VAL A 173 -18.79 -2.39 4.68
N TRP A 174 -17.72 -3.19 4.55
CA TRP A 174 -16.99 -3.79 5.67
C TRP A 174 -15.64 -3.12 5.98
N LEU A 175 -15.05 -2.37 5.03
CA LEU A 175 -13.75 -1.68 5.14
C LEU A 175 -13.93 -0.16 5.27
#